data_AF-A0A2R6EQ14-F1
#
_entry.id   AF-A0A2R6EQ14-F1
#
_cell.length_a   1.000
_cell.length_b   1.000
_cell.length_c   1.000
_cell.angle_alpha   90.00
_cell.angle_beta   90.00
_cell.angle_gamma   90.00
#
_symmetry.space_group_name_H-M   'P 1'
#
loop_
_entity.id
_entity.type
_entity.pdbx_description
1 polymer ?
#
loop_
_entity_poly.entity_id
_entity_poly.type
_entity_poly.pdbx_seq_one_letter_code
_entity_poly.pdbx_strand_id
1 'polypeptide(L)'
;MQLSSLPDRPFELGELRELNESGRFRAVFPAGVFDFEGSEAKLVPATVLVTPGDDGRVVGVGYDFDDGWVRVSSEPVGDEIQEQVEAASDALREWVEATDQRWAEPDGATALADHLG
;
A
#
# COMPACT_ATOMS: atom_id res chain seq x y z
N MET A 1 -0.12 -8.30 11.60
CA MET A 1 0.93 -7.45 11.01
C MET A 1 0.97 -6.09 11.72
N GLN A 2 2.14 -5.62 12.13
CA GLN A 2 2.32 -4.29 12.71
C GLN A 2 2.69 -3.30 11.59
N LEU A 3 1.94 -2.21 11.46
CA LEU A 3 2.16 -1.19 10.41
C LEU A 3 3.49 -0.46 10.62
N SER A 4 3.97 -0.37 11.86
CA SER A 4 5.29 0.15 12.22
C SER A 4 6.49 -0.60 11.61
N SER A 5 6.26 -1.74 10.97
CA SER A 5 7.29 -2.47 10.21
C SER A 5 7.35 -2.11 8.73
N LEU A 6 6.43 -1.26 8.26
CA LEU A 6 6.42 -0.68 6.93
C LEU A 6 7.38 0.52 6.90
N PRO A 7 7.95 0.86 5.73
CA PRO A 7 8.76 2.06 5.58
C PRO A 7 7.93 3.30 5.98
N ASP A 8 8.58 4.36 6.42
CA ASP A 8 7.95 5.66 6.71
C ASP A 8 7.56 6.43 5.45
N ARG A 9 7.50 5.78 4.29
CA ARG A 9 7.13 6.35 2.97
C ARG A 9 6.29 5.37 2.16
N PRO A 10 5.63 5.81 1.07
CA PRO A 10 5.05 4.88 0.09
C PRO A 10 6.09 3.88 -0.42
N PHE A 11 5.63 2.68 -0.75
CA PHE A 11 6.50 1.69 -1.39
C PHE A 11 6.89 2.13 -2.79
N GLU A 12 8.07 1.75 -3.22
CA GLU A 12 8.36 1.70 -4.65
C GLU A 12 7.82 0.39 -5.24
N LEU A 13 7.42 0.41 -6.50
CA LEU A 13 6.92 -0.78 -7.19
C LEU A 13 7.94 -1.93 -7.19
N GLY A 14 9.23 -1.62 -7.19
CA GLY A 14 10.31 -2.60 -7.02
C GLY A 14 10.28 -3.26 -5.65
N GLU A 15 10.23 -2.47 -4.58
CA GLU A 15 10.18 -2.95 -3.20
C GLU A 15 8.95 -3.82 -2.95
N LEU A 16 7.80 -3.47 -3.54
CA LEU A 16 6.57 -4.25 -3.42
C LEU A 16 6.71 -5.65 -4.06
N ARG A 17 7.44 -5.75 -5.18
CA ARG A 17 7.74 -7.02 -5.84
C ARG A 17 8.67 -7.86 -4.97
N GLU A 18 9.73 -7.26 -4.45
CA GLU A 18 10.65 -7.93 -3.52
C GLU A 18 9.91 -8.43 -2.27
N LEU A 19 8.97 -7.64 -1.74
CA LEU A 19 8.13 -8.02 -0.62
C LEU A 19 7.27 -9.25 -0.94
N ASN A 20 6.70 -9.32 -2.14
CA ASN A 20 5.94 -10.47 -2.61
C ASN A 20 6.84 -11.71 -2.77
N GLU A 21 8.05 -11.53 -3.31
CA GLU A 21 9.03 -12.60 -3.52
C GLU A 21 9.69 -13.10 -2.23
N SER A 22 9.67 -12.29 -1.16
CA SER A 22 10.23 -12.66 0.15
C SER A 22 9.55 -13.86 0.81
N GLY A 23 8.34 -14.25 0.34
CA GLY A 23 7.53 -15.32 0.93
C GLY A 23 6.92 -14.96 2.29
N ARG A 24 7.10 -13.73 2.78
CA ARG A 24 6.48 -13.23 4.02
C ARG A 24 4.96 -13.10 3.89
N PHE A 25 4.49 -12.86 2.69
CA PHE A 25 3.08 -12.77 2.32
C PHE A 25 2.75 -13.91 1.36
N ARG A 26 1.50 -14.38 1.42
CA ARG A 26 0.96 -15.29 0.42
C ARG A 26 0.83 -14.60 -0.93
N ALA A 27 0.45 -13.32 -0.92
CA ALA A 27 0.38 -12.46 -2.09
C ALA A 27 0.40 -11.00 -1.67
N VAL A 28 0.90 -10.14 -2.55
CA VAL A 28 0.89 -8.69 -2.43
C VAL A 28 0.37 -8.09 -3.74
N PHE A 29 -0.59 -7.18 -3.63
CA PHE A 29 -1.19 -6.52 -4.80
C PHE A 29 -1.09 -4.99 -4.67
N PRO A 30 -0.57 -4.29 -5.68
CA PRO A 30 -0.68 -2.84 -5.73
C PRO A 30 -2.14 -2.44 -6.01
N ALA A 31 -2.70 -1.57 -5.18
CA ALA A 31 -4.06 -1.05 -5.34
C ALA A 31 -4.08 0.39 -5.92
N GLY A 32 -2.98 1.14 -5.76
CA GLY A 32 -2.72 2.41 -6.42
C GLY A 32 -1.27 2.50 -6.84
N VAL A 33 -1.00 2.91 -8.08
CA VAL A 33 0.36 3.12 -8.61
C VAL A 33 0.42 4.50 -9.22
N PHE A 34 1.40 5.29 -8.81
CA PHE A 34 1.59 6.65 -9.26
C PHE A 34 3.00 6.82 -9.84
N ASP A 35 3.09 7.56 -10.94
CA ASP A 35 4.39 7.96 -11.47
C ASP A 35 4.95 9.07 -10.56
N PHE A 36 6.15 8.87 -10.06
CA PHE A 36 6.82 9.85 -9.24
C PHE A 36 7.57 10.82 -10.15
N GLU A 37 7.02 12.00 -10.36
CA GLU A 37 7.58 12.98 -11.28
C GLU A 37 8.99 13.41 -10.83
N GLY A 38 9.98 13.32 -11.72
CA GLY A 38 11.39 13.55 -11.40
C GLY A 38 12.21 12.30 -11.08
N SER A 39 11.62 11.10 -11.14
CA SER A 39 12.31 9.81 -11.04
C SER A 39 11.75 8.79 -12.04
N GLU A 40 12.51 7.71 -12.31
CA GLU A 40 11.99 6.53 -12.98
C GLU A 40 11.20 5.61 -12.02
N ALA A 41 11.16 5.95 -10.73
CA ALA A 41 10.46 5.20 -9.70
C ALA A 41 8.93 5.35 -9.81
N LYS A 42 8.21 4.26 -9.56
CA LYS A 42 6.74 4.26 -9.41
C LYS A 42 6.40 4.03 -7.95
N LEU A 43 5.60 4.90 -7.37
CA LEU A 43 5.17 4.77 -5.98
C LEU A 43 3.87 3.97 -5.89
N VAL A 44 3.78 3.18 -4.83
CA VAL A 44 2.65 2.33 -4.47
C VAL A 44 2.20 2.74 -3.07
N PRO A 45 1.37 3.79 -2.95
CA PRO A 45 0.83 4.29 -1.69
C PRO A 45 -0.27 3.39 -1.13
N ALA A 46 -0.86 2.50 -1.94
CA ALA A 46 -1.94 1.64 -1.53
C ALA A 46 -1.66 0.22 -1.98
N THR A 47 -1.71 -0.73 -1.05
CA THR A 47 -1.46 -2.15 -1.34
C THR A 47 -2.34 -3.07 -0.50
N VAL A 48 -2.74 -4.19 -1.12
CA VAL A 48 -3.38 -5.31 -0.44
C VAL A 48 -2.32 -6.36 -0.10
N LEU A 49 -2.26 -6.73 1.17
CA LEU A 49 -1.35 -7.73 1.71
C LEU A 49 -2.16 -8.95 2.16
N VAL A 50 -1.83 -10.13 1.62
CA VAL A 50 -2.43 -11.40 2.01
C VAL A 50 -1.45 -12.15 2.89
N THR A 51 -1.76 -12.29 4.18
CA THR A 51 -0.88 -13.00 5.11
C THR A 51 -1.08 -14.52 5.02
N PRO A 52 -0.01 -15.33 5.16
CA PRO A 52 -0.11 -16.78 5.15
C PRO A 52 -0.65 -17.33 6.49
N GLY A 53 -1.03 -18.62 6.49
CA GLY A 53 -1.47 -19.36 7.68
C GLY A 53 -2.99 -19.48 7.85
N ASP A 54 -3.43 -20.29 8.81
CA ASP A 54 -4.85 -20.51 9.13
C ASP A 54 -5.55 -19.25 9.65
N ASP A 55 -4.80 -18.34 10.30
CA ASP A 55 -5.27 -17.00 10.69
C ASP A 55 -4.93 -15.93 9.64
N GLY A 56 -4.80 -16.34 8.37
CA GLY A 56 -4.51 -15.47 7.24
C GLY A 56 -5.51 -14.33 7.13
N ARG A 57 -5.05 -13.16 6.68
CA ARG A 57 -5.90 -11.98 6.46
C ARG A 57 -5.59 -11.33 5.13
N VAL A 58 -6.62 -10.77 4.52
CA VAL A 58 -6.52 -9.82 3.40
C VAL A 58 -6.57 -8.43 4.03
N VAL A 59 -5.47 -7.67 3.92
CA VAL A 59 -5.32 -6.38 4.59
C VAL A 59 -5.03 -5.32 3.55
N GLY A 60 -5.93 -4.34 3.40
CA GLY A 60 -5.66 -3.13 2.64
C GLY A 60 -4.93 -2.10 3.50
N VAL A 61 -3.76 -1.66 3.06
CA VAL A 61 -3.01 -0.58 3.70
C VAL A 61 -2.79 0.57 2.72
N GLY A 62 -2.94 1.79 3.22
CA GLY A 62 -2.76 3.03 2.50
C GLY A 62 -1.76 3.92 3.22
N TYR A 63 -0.94 4.66 2.48
CA TYR A 63 -0.02 5.67 3.00
C TYR A 63 -0.69 7.04 2.96
N ASP A 64 -0.99 7.57 4.13
CA ASP A 64 -1.45 8.94 4.35
C ASP A 64 -0.25 9.86 4.59
N PHE A 65 -0.31 11.09 4.10
CA PHE A 65 0.80 12.03 4.25
C PHE A 65 0.96 12.51 5.71
N ASP A 66 -0.10 12.56 6.52
CA ASP A 66 -0.02 13.05 7.90
C ASP A 66 0.08 11.89 8.92
N ASP A 67 -0.61 10.78 8.68
CA ASP A 67 -0.71 9.61 9.56
C ASP A 67 0.22 8.44 9.17
N GLY A 68 0.88 8.52 8.01
CA GLY A 68 1.72 7.44 7.48
C GLY A 68 0.90 6.21 7.07
N TRP A 69 1.43 5.00 7.31
CA TRP A 69 0.69 3.78 6.95
C TRP A 69 -0.53 3.54 7.84
N VAL A 70 -1.70 3.59 7.23
CA VAL A 70 -2.98 3.26 7.85
C VAL A 70 -3.54 1.95 7.30
N ARG A 71 -4.31 1.25 8.13
CA ARG A 71 -5.07 0.07 7.73
C ARG A 71 -6.48 0.50 7.34
N VAL A 72 -6.81 0.36 6.06
CA VAL A 72 -8.11 0.72 5.49
C VAL A 72 -9.11 -0.42 5.62
N SER A 73 -8.66 -1.65 5.38
CA SER A 73 -9.49 -2.85 5.49
C SER A 73 -8.70 -4.02 6.08
N SER A 74 -9.40 -4.94 6.75
CA SER A 74 -8.77 -6.18 7.22
C SER A 74 -9.79 -7.28 7.46
N GLU A 75 -9.85 -8.22 6.54
CA GLU A 75 -10.77 -9.36 6.60
C GLU A 75 -9.99 -10.67 6.77
N PRO A 76 -10.54 -11.66 7.48
CA PRO A 76 -10.00 -13.03 7.46
C PRO A 76 -9.97 -13.59 6.03
N VAL A 77 -8.95 -14.37 5.70
CA VAL A 77 -8.87 -15.09 4.43
C VAL A 77 -10.01 -16.11 4.37
N GLY A 78 -10.84 -15.99 3.33
CA GLY A 78 -11.91 -16.94 3.01
C GLY A 78 -11.54 -17.85 1.85
N ASP A 79 -12.51 -18.64 1.37
CA ASP A 79 -12.34 -19.51 0.21
C ASP A 79 -12.16 -18.71 -1.10
N GLU A 80 -12.76 -17.51 -1.18
CA GLU A 80 -12.78 -16.64 -2.37
C GLU A 80 -11.79 -15.47 -2.23
N ILE A 81 -10.51 -15.79 -2.09
CA ILE A 81 -9.44 -14.79 -1.85
C ILE A 81 -9.39 -13.73 -2.94
N GLN A 82 -9.65 -14.11 -4.19
CA GLN A 82 -9.63 -13.16 -5.30
C GLN A 82 -10.67 -12.06 -5.12
N GLU A 83 -11.91 -12.42 -4.79
CA GLU A 83 -12.99 -11.45 -4.54
C GLU A 83 -12.68 -10.57 -3.32
N GLN A 84 -12.08 -11.15 -2.27
CA GLN A 84 -11.64 -10.39 -1.11
C GLN A 84 -10.55 -9.38 -1.45
N VAL A 85 -9.60 -9.74 -2.32
CA VAL A 85 -8.55 -8.84 -2.79
C VAL A 85 -9.13 -7.72 -3.66
N GLU A 86 -10.10 -8.03 -4.53
CA GLU A 86 -10.79 -7.03 -5.34
C GLU A 86 -11.55 -6.03 -4.45
N ALA A 87 -12.33 -6.53 -3.49
CA ALA A 87 -13.04 -5.69 -2.52
C ALA A 87 -12.10 -4.81 -1.68
N ALA A 88 -10.98 -5.37 -1.22
CA ALA A 88 -9.97 -4.59 -0.50
C ALA A 88 -9.30 -3.53 -1.39
N SER A 89 -9.11 -3.83 -2.69
CA SER A 89 -8.55 -2.89 -3.65
C SER A 89 -9.52 -1.75 -3.96
N ASP A 90 -10.81 -2.03 -4.10
CA ASP A 90 -11.83 -1.00 -4.30
C ASP A 90 -11.98 -0.09 -3.08
N ALA A 91 -11.96 -0.65 -1.88
CA ALA A 91 -11.93 0.14 -0.64
C ALA A 91 -10.68 1.03 -0.56
N LEU A 92 -9.53 0.54 -0.99
CA LEU A 92 -8.31 1.34 -1.06
C LEU A 92 -8.40 2.45 -2.11
N ARG A 93 -9.02 2.22 -3.27
CA ARG A 93 -9.22 3.26 -4.29
C ARG A 93 -10.11 4.38 -3.76
N GLU A 94 -11.24 4.04 -3.15
CA GLU A 94 -12.14 5.03 -2.53
C GLU A 94 -11.41 5.80 -1.41
N TRP A 95 -10.65 5.10 -0.57
CA TRP A 95 -9.86 5.72 0.49
C TRP A 95 -8.80 6.68 -0.08
N VAL A 96 -8.05 6.25 -1.10
CA VAL A 96 -7.05 7.08 -1.80
C VAL A 96 -7.72 8.36 -2.30
N GLU A 97 -8.83 8.27 -3.03
CA GLU A 97 -9.57 9.44 -3.55
C GLU A 97 -10.05 10.41 -2.46
N ALA A 98 -10.34 9.90 -1.25
CA ALA A 98 -10.78 10.71 -0.12
C ALA A 98 -9.63 11.32 0.72
N THR A 99 -8.39 10.90 0.47
CA THR A 99 -7.22 11.20 1.31
C THR A 99 -6.30 12.24 0.66
N ASP A 100 -5.55 12.97 1.48
CA ASP A 100 -4.55 13.92 1.00
C ASP A 100 -3.33 13.19 0.39
N GLN A 101 -3.19 13.28 -0.93
CA GLN A 101 -2.15 12.62 -1.71
C GLN A 101 -1.07 13.60 -2.18
N ARG A 102 -0.65 14.56 -1.34
CA ARG A 102 0.44 15.51 -1.64
C ARG A 102 1.69 14.87 -2.29
N TRP A 103 1.99 13.61 -1.97
CA TRP A 103 3.09 12.84 -2.58
C TRP A 103 2.87 12.49 -4.08
N ALA A 104 1.65 12.61 -4.61
CA ALA A 104 1.28 12.36 -6.02
C ALA A 104 1.28 13.65 -6.88
N GLU A 105 1.45 14.82 -6.28
CA GLU A 105 1.44 16.11 -6.98
C GLU A 105 2.78 16.35 -7.72
N PRO A 106 2.86 17.33 -8.66
CA PRO A 106 4.08 17.62 -9.42
C PRO A 106 5.32 17.92 -8.55
N ASP A 107 5.13 18.55 -7.39
CA ASP A 107 6.18 18.81 -6.41
C ASP A 107 6.26 17.72 -5.31
N GLY A 108 5.60 16.59 -5.51
CA GLY A 108 5.41 15.53 -4.51
C GLY A 108 6.71 14.93 -4.00
N ALA A 109 7.78 14.96 -4.80
CA ALA A 109 9.10 14.52 -4.36
C ALA A 109 9.72 15.44 -3.30
N THR A 110 9.57 16.74 -3.50
CA THR A 110 10.01 17.75 -2.52
C THR A 110 9.13 17.67 -1.28
N ALA A 111 7.80 17.55 -1.45
CA ALA A 111 6.88 17.41 -0.33
C ALA A 111 7.19 16.17 0.52
N LEU A 112 7.39 15.02 -0.12
CA LEU A 112 7.75 13.79 0.58
C LEU A 112 9.12 13.90 1.27
N ALA A 113 10.12 14.51 0.62
CA ALA A 113 11.43 14.72 1.24
C ALA A 113 11.34 15.64 2.48
N ASP A 114 10.55 16.72 2.40
CA ASP A 114 10.30 17.63 3.52
C ASP A 114 9.51 16.96 4.66
N HIS A 115 8.65 15.99 4.33
CA HIS A 115 7.88 15.25 5.33
C HIS A 115 8.74 14.24 6.12
N LEU A 116 9.76 13.66 5.49
CA LEU A 116 10.62 12.63 6.08
C LEU A 116 11.87 13.19 6.79
N GLY A 117 12.18 14.47 6.62
CA GLY A 117 13.39 15.14 7.13
C GLY A 117 13.22 15.84 8.47
#